data_AF-G0R667-F1
#
_entry.id   AF-G0R667-F1
#
_cell.length_a   1.000
_cell.length_b   1.000
_cell.length_c   1.000
_cell.angle_alpha   90.00
_cell.angle_beta   90.00
_cell.angle_gamma   90.00
#
_symmetry.space_group_name_H-M   'P 1'
#
loop_
_entity.id
_entity.type
_entity.pdbx_description
1 polymer ?
#
loop_
_entity_poly.entity_id
_entity_poly.type
_entity_poly.pdbx_seq_one_letter_code
_entity_poly.pdbx_strand_id
1 'polypeptide(L)'
;MIKYILNLKNKIKKRLRLCLRHNLPLKYYCETYEELICDQCTIQGPHNTQVIKQKINNKIYIQQLHRISTLQDAFNRRASKISYAIENNLVEKSKLLKAQLHRVEYRMEEIQYITSIIERDSRVEFGGILERLNNAEGTKLSLLLYDIEQLQRFLNKINELGQSFYDLTKEPVNYIPFLRQARKIWEDCNQYIQKPIQTQINVYPYDLPKEFQEIKAQLKQIDANDALINLKDEIIWKLIQEGNEKESFKSVQEFEEQMNNEIQEWAKLAEVQTEKLQKFQLVCSFCNKNLEEKNVNKSCSENKNPYNPSCN
;
A
#
# COMPACT_ATOMS: atom_id res chain seq x y z
N MET A 1 -13.91 67.33 24.60
CA MET A 1 -13.40 65.96 24.84
C MET A 1 -12.61 65.38 23.65
N ILE A 2 -13.10 65.47 22.40
CA ILE A 2 -12.40 64.97 21.19
C ILE A 2 -11.01 65.63 20.95
N LYS A 3 -10.89 66.95 21.16
CA LYS A 3 -9.60 67.67 21.09
C LYS A 3 -8.55 67.15 22.09
N TYR A 4 -8.97 66.65 23.27
CA TYR A 4 -8.07 66.18 24.32
C TYR A 4 -7.53 64.76 24.01
N ILE A 5 -8.36 63.89 23.45
CA ILE A 5 -7.97 62.54 22.99
C ILE A 5 -7.03 62.62 21.79
N LEU A 6 -7.26 63.53 20.84
CA LEU A 6 -6.34 63.80 19.73
C LEU A 6 -4.98 64.34 20.24
N ASN A 7 -4.99 65.20 21.26
CA ASN A 7 -3.75 65.73 21.85
C ASN A 7 -2.95 64.67 22.62
N LEU A 8 -3.62 63.73 23.29
CA LEU A 8 -3.00 62.57 23.93
C LEU A 8 -2.44 61.57 22.91
N LYS A 9 -3.19 61.23 21.85
CA LYS A 9 -2.68 60.39 20.75
C LYS A 9 -1.47 61.03 20.06
N ASN A 10 -1.46 62.35 19.89
CA ASN A 10 -0.33 63.09 19.32
C ASN A 10 0.87 63.20 20.30
N LYS A 11 0.64 63.34 21.61
CA LYS A 11 1.71 63.29 22.63
C LYS A 11 2.34 61.91 22.75
N ILE A 12 1.54 60.83 22.66
CA ILE A 12 2.02 59.44 22.67
C ILE A 12 2.80 59.13 21.38
N LYS A 13 2.29 59.54 20.21
CA LYS A 13 3.01 59.44 18.92
C LYS A 13 4.33 60.23 18.90
N LYS A 14 4.39 61.38 19.57
CA LYS A 14 5.63 62.17 19.70
C LYS A 14 6.68 61.49 20.58
N ARG A 15 6.29 60.86 21.70
CA ARG A 15 7.23 60.12 22.57
C ARG A 15 7.81 58.87 21.90
N LEU A 16 7.05 58.19 21.03
CA LEU A 16 7.50 57.00 20.28
C LEU A 16 8.61 57.27 19.25
N ARG A 17 8.93 58.54 18.98
CA ARG A 17 10.01 58.94 18.06
C ARG A 17 11.24 59.48 18.78
N LEU A 18 11.28 59.44 20.11
CA LEU A 18 12.39 59.96 20.90
C LEU A 18 13.19 58.81 21.50
N CYS A 19 14.51 58.97 21.52
CA CYS A 19 15.42 58.08 22.20
C CYS A 19 15.20 58.14 23.71
N LEU A 20 15.11 56.97 24.36
CA LEU A 20 14.90 56.86 25.79
C LEU A 20 16.03 57.47 26.64
N ARG A 21 17.27 57.47 26.13
CA ARG A 21 18.44 57.95 26.88
C ARG A 21 18.67 59.46 26.75
N HIS A 22 18.46 60.00 25.55
CA HIS A 22 18.81 61.39 25.24
C HIS A 22 17.58 62.27 25.00
N ASN A 23 16.37 61.70 24.98
CA ASN A 23 15.11 62.39 24.65
C ASN A 23 15.15 63.16 23.31
N LEU A 24 16.01 62.69 22.38
CA LEU A 24 16.23 63.26 21.04
C LEU A 24 15.55 62.41 19.97
N PRO A 25 15.21 62.96 18.79
CA PRO A 25 14.57 62.20 17.72
C PRO A 25 15.42 61.01 17.25
N LEU A 26 14.78 59.85 17.13
CA LEU A 26 15.35 58.64 16.54
C LEU A 26 15.57 58.87 15.04
N LYS A 27 16.79 58.65 14.56
CA LYS A 27 17.18 58.90 13.16
C LYS A 27 17.90 57.73 12.50
N TYR A 28 18.49 56.84 13.29
CA TYR A 28 19.23 55.69 12.79
C TYR A 28 18.73 54.39 13.39
N TYR A 29 19.15 53.30 12.76
CA TYR A 29 18.93 51.93 13.22
C TYR A 29 20.27 51.23 13.37
N CYS A 30 20.49 50.58 14.51
CA CYS A 30 21.67 49.76 14.74
C CYS A 30 21.38 48.33 14.30
N GLU A 31 21.96 47.88 13.18
CA GLU A 31 21.75 46.51 12.67
C GLU A 31 22.31 45.44 13.63
N THR A 32 23.35 45.75 14.40
CA THR A 32 24.00 44.81 15.33
C THR A 32 23.13 44.41 16.54
N TYR A 33 22.37 45.36 17.08
CA TYR A 33 21.51 45.15 18.28
C TYR A 33 20.03 45.19 17.95
N GLU A 34 19.69 45.46 16.69
CA GLU A 34 18.32 45.58 16.18
C GLU A 34 17.49 46.71 16.81
N GLU A 35 18.14 47.79 17.25
CA GLU A 35 17.50 48.90 18.00
C GLU A 35 17.46 50.23 17.23
N LEU A 36 16.47 51.06 17.54
CA LEU A 36 16.33 52.44 17.02
C LEU A 36 17.15 53.41 17.89
N ILE A 37 17.95 54.28 17.28
CA ILE A 37 18.87 55.18 17.99
C ILE A 37 18.81 56.64 17.47
N CYS A 38 19.19 57.61 18.31
CA CYS A 38 19.35 59.02 17.94
C CYS A 38 20.82 59.38 17.65
N ASP A 39 21.08 60.61 17.17
CA ASP A 39 22.44 61.10 16.87
C ASP A 39 23.40 60.99 18.07
N GLN A 40 22.96 61.28 19.30
CA GLN A 40 23.84 61.21 20.48
C GLN A 40 24.23 59.78 20.87
N CYS A 41 23.38 58.79 20.55
CA CYS A 41 23.71 57.38 20.79
C CYS A 41 24.90 56.90 19.94
N THR A 42 25.18 57.55 18.80
CA THR A 42 26.28 57.19 17.89
C THR A 42 27.57 57.92 18.19
N ILE A 43 27.54 58.99 19.00
CA ILE A 43 28.71 59.82 19.34
C ILE A 43 29.19 59.53 20.75
N GLN A 44 28.29 59.56 21.74
CA GLN A 44 28.61 59.43 23.17
C GLN A 44 27.96 58.20 23.82
N GLY A 45 27.07 57.54 23.09
CA GLY A 45 26.36 56.36 23.57
C GLY A 45 27.09 55.04 23.29
N PRO A 46 26.45 53.92 23.66
CA PRO A 46 27.02 52.58 23.49
C PRO A 46 27.13 52.14 22.03
N HIS A 47 26.61 52.91 21.07
CA HIS A 47 26.73 52.64 19.63
C HIS A 47 27.76 53.55 18.96
N ASN A 48 28.72 54.08 19.72
CA ASN A 48 29.82 54.83 19.16
C ASN A 48 30.68 53.92 18.27
N THR A 49 30.80 54.31 16.99
CA THR A 49 31.55 53.58 15.96
C THR A 49 33.02 54.00 15.90
N GLN A 50 33.48 54.83 16.83
CA GLN A 50 34.91 55.11 16.97
C GLN A 50 35.65 53.84 17.41
N VAL A 51 36.67 53.46 16.64
CA VAL A 51 37.53 52.30 16.95
C VAL A 51 38.28 52.59 18.24
N ILE A 52 37.84 52.00 19.35
CA ILE A 52 38.60 52.01 20.59
C ILE A 52 39.60 50.84 20.52
N LYS A 53 40.86 51.14 20.17
CA LYS A 53 41.98 50.21 20.39
C LYS A 53 42.41 50.33 21.84
N GLN A 54 41.86 49.50 22.72
CA GLN A 54 42.32 49.42 24.10
C GLN A 54 43.45 48.39 24.21
N LYS A 55 44.63 48.86 24.62
CA LYS A 55 45.77 48.00 24.96
C LYS A 55 45.72 47.74 26.47
N ILE A 56 45.23 46.56 26.86
CA ILE A 56 45.17 46.13 28.25
C ILE A 56 46.10 44.93 28.38
N ASN A 57 47.09 45.00 29.29
CA ASN A 57 48.06 43.92 29.53
C ASN A 57 48.72 43.38 28.24
N ASN A 58 49.22 44.28 27.37
CA ASN A 58 49.82 43.96 26.06
C ASN A 58 48.92 43.22 25.04
N LYS A 59 47.62 43.01 25.31
CA LYS A 59 46.64 42.54 24.32
C LYS A 59 45.82 43.71 23.76
N ILE A 60 45.66 43.72 22.44
CA ILE A 60 44.84 44.71 21.73
C ILE A 60 43.44 44.14 21.61
N TYR A 61 42.46 44.80 22.23
CA TYR A 61 41.05 44.48 22.05
C TYR A 61 40.46 45.44 21.02
N ILE A 62 39.86 44.87 19.96
CA ILE A 62 39.15 45.63 18.92
C ILE A 62 37.67 45.52 19.24
N GLN A 63 37.06 46.62 19.69
CA GLN A 63 35.63 46.67 19.91
C GLN A 63 34.90 46.66 18.56
N GLN A 64 33.92 45.77 18.41
CA GLN A 64 33.20 45.58 17.15
C GLN A 64 32.49 46.87 16.73
N LEU A 65 32.68 47.26 15.48
CA LEU A 65 32.01 48.41 14.88
C LEU A 65 30.52 48.10 14.71
N HIS A 66 29.66 48.90 15.34
CA HIS A 66 28.22 48.76 15.17
C HIS A 66 27.85 49.19 13.75
N ARG A 67 27.09 48.35 13.04
CA ARG A 67 26.60 48.71 11.71
C ARG A 67 25.36 49.56 11.86
N ILE A 68 25.48 50.84 11.54
CA ILE A 68 24.41 51.83 11.70
C ILE A 68 23.97 52.29 10.30
N SER A 69 22.67 52.32 10.07
CA SER A 69 22.06 52.82 8.84
C SER A 69 20.98 53.85 9.15
N THR A 70 20.61 54.66 8.16
CA THR A 70 19.45 55.54 8.30
C THR A 70 18.19 54.70 8.52
N LEU A 71 17.19 55.28 9.21
CA LEU A 71 15.90 54.59 9.40
C LEU A 71 15.25 54.21 8.07
N GLN A 72 15.35 55.06 7.05
CA GLN A 72 14.75 54.80 5.75
C GLN A 72 15.41 53.62 5.06
N ASP A 73 16.75 53.54 5.08
CA ASP A 73 17.48 52.42 4.46
C ASP A 73 17.24 51.11 5.21
N ALA A 74 17.25 51.14 6.55
CA ALA A 74 16.96 49.98 7.38
C ALA A 74 15.54 49.46 7.14
N PHE A 75 14.56 50.38 7.08
CA PHE A 75 13.18 50.07 6.78
C PHE A 75 13.06 49.43 5.40
N ASN A 76 13.58 50.08 4.36
CA ASN A 76 13.50 49.56 2.99
C ASN A 76 14.12 48.16 2.89
N ARG A 77 15.33 47.95 3.44
CA ARG A 77 15.99 46.63 3.42
C ARG A 77 15.19 45.55 4.14
N ARG A 78 14.70 45.83 5.35
CA ARG A 78 13.93 44.85 6.15
C ARG A 78 12.56 44.60 5.54
N ALA A 79 11.86 45.64 5.09
CA ALA A 79 10.59 45.53 4.38
C ALA A 79 10.76 44.68 3.13
N SER A 80 11.76 44.95 2.28
CA SER A 80 12.03 44.13 1.09
C SER A 80 12.37 42.67 1.44
N LYS A 81 13.18 42.42 2.47
CA LYS A 81 13.50 41.05 2.91
C LYS A 81 12.25 40.30 3.40
N ILE A 82 11.39 40.96 4.17
CA ILE A 82 10.16 40.37 4.70
C ILE A 82 9.14 40.17 3.57
N SER A 83 8.93 41.17 2.70
CA SER A 83 8.07 41.06 1.53
C SER A 83 8.51 39.89 0.65
N TYR A 84 9.81 39.77 0.35
CA TYR A 84 10.35 38.64 -0.41
C TYR A 84 10.07 37.29 0.27
N ALA A 85 10.27 37.19 1.58
CA ALA A 85 10.00 35.95 2.32
C ALA A 85 8.48 35.60 2.35
N ILE A 86 7.62 36.62 2.44
CA ILE A 86 6.16 36.42 2.40
C ILE A 86 5.74 35.98 1.00
N GLU A 87 6.10 36.75 -0.03
CA GLU A 87 5.66 36.55 -1.41
C GLU A 87 6.20 35.24 -2.00
N ASN A 88 7.48 34.93 -1.81
CA ASN A 88 8.10 33.78 -2.47
C ASN A 88 8.04 32.48 -1.66
N ASN A 89 7.98 32.56 -0.32
CA ASN A 89 7.97 31.35 0.51
C ASN A 89 6.60 31.08 1.12
N LEU A 90 6.05 32.05 1.88
CA LEU A 90 4.84 31.79 2.67
C LEU A 90 3.58 31.72 1.81
N VAL A 91 3.45 32.57 0.79
CA VAL A 91 2.31 32.55 -0.12
C VAL A 91 2.29 31.26 -0.93
N GLU A 92 3.42 30.83 -1.48
CA GLU A 92 3.51 29.55 -2.21
C GLU A 92 3.26 28.35 -1.30
N LYS A 93 3.85 28.33 -0.10
CA LYS A 93 3.55 27.28 0.89
C LYS A 93 2.06 27.26 1.28
N SER A 94 1.42 28.43 1.41
CA SER A 94 -0.01 28.53 1.67
C SER A 94 -0.85 27.93 0.55
N LYS A 95 -0.51 28.19 -0.72
CA LYS A 95 -1.17 27.57 -1.88
C LYS A 95 -1.03 26.05 -1.88
N LEU A 96 0.19 25.55 -1.64
CA LEU A 96 0.44 24.11 -1.54
C LEU A 96 -0.36 23.46 -0.42
N LEU A 97 -0.42 24.08 0.76
CA LEU A 97 -1.21 23.59 1.88
C LEU A 97 -2.72 23.58 1.58
N LYS A 98 -3.24 24.61 0.91
CA LYS A 98 -4.65 24.64 0.48
C LYS A 98 -4.96 23.53 -0.53
N ALA A 99 -4.08 23.30 -1.50
CA ALA A 99 -4.25 22.21 -2.45
C ALA A 99 -4.20 20.83 -1.76
N GLN A 100 -3.32 20.66 -0.77
CA GLN A 100 -3.28 19.44 0.04
C GLN A 100 -4.52 19.27 0.90
N LEU A 101 -5.03 20.34 1.50
CA LEU A 101 -6.28 20.31 2.26
C LEU A 101 -7.44 19.80 1.39
N HIS A 102 -7.60 20.34 0.19
CA HIS A 102 -8.64 19.88 -0.74
C HIS A 102 -8.48 18.42 -1.16
N ARG A 103 -7.24 17.93 -1.34
CA ARG A 103 -7.01 16.51 -1.62
C ARG A 103 -7.42 15.62 -0.46
N VAL A 104 -7.14 16.04 0.78
CA VAL A 104 -7.55 15.31 1.98
C VAL A 104 -9.06 15.33 2.14
N GLU A 105 -9.71 16.49 1.97
CA GLU A 105 -11.17 16.63 1.99
C GLU A 105 -11.85 15.68 0.99
N TYR A 106 -11.38 15.68 -0.26
CA TYR A 106 -11.90 14.76 -1.28
C TYR A 106 -11.74 13.29 -0.89
N ARG A 107 -10.58 12.90 -0.33
CA ARG A 107 -10.37 11.53 0.15
C ARG A 107 -11.27 11.17 1.33
N MET A 108 -11.57 12.13 2.20
CA MET A 108 -12.54 11.91 3.28
C MET A 108 -13.94 11.62 2.72
N GLU A 109 -14.39 12.40 1.73
CA GLU A 109 -15.69 12.19 1.07
C GLU A 109 -15.76 10.84 0.35
N GLU A 110 -14.69 10.44 -0.35
CA GLU A 110 -14.60 9.14 -1.01
C GLU A 110 -14.68 7.98 -0.01
N ILE A 111 -13.95 8.05 1.11
CA ILE A 111 -14.01 7.05 2.17
C ILE A 111 -15.43 6.96 2.75
N GLN A 112 -16.07 8.10 3.03
CA GLN A 112 -17.44 8.13 3.54
C GLN A 112 -18.43 7.50 2.54
N TYR A 113 -18.28 7.82 1.25
CA TYR A 113 -19.11 7.27 0.20
C TYR A 113 -18.98 5.75 0.11
N ILE A 114 -17.75 5.22 0.02
CA ILE A 114 -17.49 3.78 -0.05
C ILE A 114 -17.97 3.08 1.22
N THR A 115 -17.75 3.67 2.40
CA THR A 115 -18.27 3.13 3.66
C THR A 115 -19.79 2.99 3.61
N SER A 116 -20.51 4.00 3.11
CA SER A 116 -21.98 3.95 2.99
C SER A 116 -22.48 2.84 2.05
N ILE A 117 -21.72 2.53 1.00
CA ILE A 117 -22.03 1.43 0.09
C ILE A 117 -21.82 0.09 0.79
N ILE A 118 -20.66 -0.11 1.41
CA ILE A 118 -20.33 -1.35 2.13
C ILE A 118 -21.36 -1.62 3.24
N GLU A 119 -21.77 -0.61 3.99
CA GLU A 119 -22.80 -0.74 5.02
C GLU A 119 -24.16 -1.15 4.44
N ARG A 120 -24.56 -0.54 3.33
CA ARG A 120 -25.83 -0.88 2.66
C ARG A 120 -25.80 -2.33 2.18
N ASP A 121 -24.75 -2.73 1.49
CA ASP A 121 -24.60 -4.08 0.94
C ASP A 121 -24.60 -5.12 2.07
N SER A 122 -23.85 -4.85 3.15
CA SER A 122 -23.84 -5.72 4.34
C SER A 122 -25.24 -5.89 4.94
N ARG A 123 -26.02 -4.81 5.06
CA ARG A 123 -27.39 -4.89 5.59
C ARG A 123 -28.32 -5.66 4.68
N VAL A 124 -28.18 -5.51 3.36
CA VAL A 124 -29.00 -6.24 2.39
C VAL A 124 -28.70 -7.74 2.44
N GLU A 125 -27.42 -8.11 2.38
CA GLU A 125 -26.99 -9.53 2.39
C GLU A 125 -27.37 -10.24 3.69
N PHE A 126 -26.99 -9.68 4.84
CA PHE A 126 -27.31 -10.29 6.14
C PHE A 126 -28.79 -10.16 6.50
N GLY A 127 -29.47 -9.09 6.04
CA GLY A 127 -30.90 -8.92 6.21
C GLY A 127 -31.70 -10.03 5.52
N GLY A 128 -31.35 -10.37 4.27
CA GLY A 128 -32.02 -11.45 3.55
C GLY A 128 -31.84 -12.83 4.21
N ILE A 129 -30.66 -13.13 4.75
CA ILE A 129 -30.40 -14.37 5.49
C ILE A 129 -31.27 -14.44 6.76
N LEU A 130 -31.33 -13.35 7.53
CA LEU A 130 -32.15 -13.28 8.74
C LEU A 130 -33.64 -13.39 8.44
N GLU A 131 -34.12 -12.76 7.36
CA GLU A 131 -35.51 -12.86 6.95
C GLU A 131 -35.91 -14.30 6.61
N ARG A 132 -35.07 -15.02 5.85
CA ARG A 132 -35.31 -16.44 5.53
C ARG A 132 -35.30 -17.32 6.77
N LEU A 133 -34.38 -17.08 7.71
CA LEU A 133 -34.35 -17.79 8.99
C LEU A 133 -35.64 -17.57 9.79
N ASN A 134 -36.05 -16.31 9.95
CA ASN A 134 -37.27 -15.94 10.70
C ASN A 134 -38.52 -16.53 10.04
N ASN A 135 -38.60 -16.53 8.70
CA ASN A 135 -39.71 -17.13 7.97
C ASN A 135 -39.77 -18.65 8.16
N ALA A 136 -38.62 -19.33 8.11
CA ALA A 136 -38.53 -20.76 8.37
C ALA A 136 -38.90 -21.10 9.82
N GLU A 137 -38.42 -20.32 10.79
CA GLU A 137 -38.78 -20.46 12.20
C GLU A 137 -40.28 -20.27 12.41
N GLY A 138 -40.85 -19.17 11.92
CA GLY A 138 -42.27 -18.86 12.06
C GLY A 138 -43.16 -19.95 11.46
N THR A 139 -42.79 -20.49 10.30
CA THR A 139 -43.53 -21.59 9.66
C THR A 139 -43.52 -22.84 10.55
N LYS A 140 -42.35 -23.21 11.09
CA LYS A 140 -42.20 -24.38 11.96
C LYS A 140 -42.92 -24.23 13.29
N LEU A 141 -42.81 -23.06 13.92
CA LEU A 141 -43.55 -22.75 15.14
C LEU A 141 -45.07 -22.81 14.90
N SER A 142 -45.54 -22.31 13.75
CA SER A 142 -46.97 -22.38 13.40
C SER A 142 -47.47 -23.82 13.29
N LEU A 143 -46.67 -24.73 12.70
CA LEU A 143 -46.99 -26.15 12.63
C LEU A 143 -47.06 -26.78 14.03
N LEU A 144 -46.06 -26.53 14.88
CA LEU A 144 -46.03 -27.05 16.24
C LEU A 144 -47.20 -26.52 17.09
N LEU A 145 -47.55 -25.24 16.94
CA LEU A 145 -48.69 -24.63 17.63
C LEU A 145 -50.02 -25.25 17.18
N TYR A 146 -50.17 -25.52 15.88
CA TYR A 146 -51.33 -26.23 15.36
C TYR A 146 -51.45 -27.64 15.97
N ASP A 147 -50.36 -28.40 16.03
CA ASP A 147 -50.34 -29.74 16.63
C ASP A 147 -50.69 -29.71 18.12
N ILE A 148 -50.15 -28.73 18.86
CA ILE A 148 -50.50 -28.48 20.27
C ILE A 148 -52.00 -28.21 20.40
N GLU A 149 -52.56 -27.34 19.57
CA GLU A 149 -53.98 -27.00 19.63
C GLU A 149 -54.86 -28.22 19.34
N GLN A 150 -54.50 -29.03 18.33
CA GLN A 150 -55.21 -30.27 18.05
C GLN A 150 -55.17 -31.19 19.28
N LEU A 151 -53.98 -31.48 19.80
CA LEU A 151 -53.82 -32.35 20.97
C LEU A 151 -54.60 -31.85 22.20
N GLN A 152 -54.59 -30.53 22.46
CA GLN A 152 -55.37 -29.92 23.53
C GLN A 152 -56.87 -30.10 23.34
N ARG A 153 -57.39 -29.89 22.12
CA ARG A 153 -58.81 -30.13 21.80
C ARG A 153 -59.19 -31.60 22.04
N PHE A 154 -58.34 -32.53 21.67
CA PHE A 154 -58.56 -33.96 21.95
C PHE A 154 -58.57 -34.26 23.45
N LEU A 155 -57.59 -33.76 24.19
CA LEU A 155 -57.47 -33.95 25.62
C LEU A 155 -58.69 -33.37 26.37
N ASN A 156 -59.14 -32.18 25.98
CA ASN A 156 -60.33 -31.56 26.56
C ASN A 156 -61.58 -32.42 26.36
N LYS A 157 -61.79 -32.98 25.16
CA LYS A 157 -62.93 -33.87 24.90
C LYS A 157 -62.87 -35.17 25.70
N ILE A 158 -61.68 -35.75 25.86
CA ILE A 158 -61.49 -36.93 26.71
C ILE A 158 -61.83 -36.59 28.16
N ASN A 159 -61.37 -35.44 28.65
CA ASN A 159 -61.67 -34.98 30.01
C ASN A 159 -63.17 -34.69 30.20
N GLU A 160 -63.84 -34.07 29.21
CA GLU A 160 -65.29 -33.83 29.23
C GLU A 160 -66.07 -35.16 29.29
N LEU A 161 -65.66 -36.17 28.52
CA LEU A 161 -66.25 -37.51 28.57
C LEU A 161 -66.03 -38.17 29.94
N GLY A 162 -64.81 -38.08 30.47
CA GLY A 162 -64.48 -38.57 31.80
C GLY A 162 -65.32 -37.89 32.88
N GLN A 163 -65.43 -36.56 32.83
CA GLN A 163 -66.24 -35.78 33.76
C GLN A 163 -67.72 -36.15 33.65
N SER A 164 -68.26 -36.28 32.43
CA SER A 164 -69.64 -36.71 32.22
C SER A 164 -69.90 -38.10 32.81
N PHE A 165 -68.94 -39.02 32.72
CA PHE A 165 -69.04 -40.33 33.35
C PHE A 165 -69.00 -40.22 34.88
N TYR A 166 -68.07 -39.44 35.43
CA TYR A 166 -67.96 -39.23 36.88
C TYR A 166 -69.21 -38.56 37.47
N ASP A 167 -69.78 -37.57 36.79
CA ASP A 167 -70.99 -36.87 37.25
C ASP A 167 -72.21 -37.80 37.28
N LEU A 168 -72.32 -38.72 36.31
CA LEU A 168 -73.39 -39.73 36.27
C LEU A 168 -73.22 -40.85 37.30
N THR A 169 -71.99 -41.07 37.77
CA THR A 169 -71.64 -42.13 38.73
C THR A 169 -71.36 -41.63 40.15
N LYS A 170 -71.47 -40.31 40.38
CA LYS A 170 -71.28 -39.68 41.68
C LYS A 170 -72.39 -40.08 42.65
N GLU A 171 -72.02 -40.32 43.91
CA GLU A 171 -72.99 -40.69 44.95
C GLU A 171 -73.86 -39.50 45.41
N PRO A 172 -75.17 -39.73 45.71
CA PRO A 172 -75.90 -40.99 45.54
C PRO A 172 -76.18 -41.31 44.06
N VAL A 173 -75.88 -42.54 43.64
CA VAL A 173 -75.92 -42.94 42.22
C VAL A 173 -77.35 -42.98 41.71
N ASN A 174 -77.65 -42.18 40.67
CA ASN A 174 -78.90 -42.27 39.94
C ASN A 174 -78.71 -43.12 38.68
N TYR A 175 -79.23 -44.35 38.71
CA TYR A 175 -79.03 -45.33 37.63
C TYR A 175 -79.73 -44.96 36.33
N ILE A 176 -80.83 -44.20 36.36
CA ILE A 176 -81.66 -43.94 35.17
C ILE A 176 -80.94 -43.02 34.16
N PRO A 177 -80.43 -41.83 34.53
CA PRO A 177 -79.66 -40.97 33.62
C PRO A 177 -78.43 -41.67 33.04
N PHE A 178 -77.73 -42.47 33.85
CA PHE A 178 -76.58 -43.23 33.41
C PHE A 178 -76.94 -44.23 32.31
N LEU A 179 -77.91 -45.12 32.54
CA LEU A 179 -78.29 -46.14 31.55
C LEU A 179 -78.77 -45.53 30.22
N ARG A 180 -79.41 -44.36 30.26
CA ARG A 180 -79.84 -43.63 29.06
C ARG A 180 -78.65 -43.08 28.25
N GLN A 181 -77.57 -42.66 28.89
CA GLN A 181 -76.40 -42.05 28.23
C GLN A 181 -75.25 -43.04 27.99
N ALA A 182 -75.25 -44.19 28.67
CA ALA A 182 -74.15 -45.15 28.67
C ALA A 182 -73.74 -45.60 27.26
N ARG A 183 -74.72 -45.86 26.38
CA ARG A 183 -74.43 -46.24 24.99
C ARG A 183 -73.68 -45.14 24.24
N LYS A 184 -74.11 -43.88 24.39
CA LYS A 184 -73.47 -42.74 23.74
C LYS A 184 -72.04 -42.56 24.25
N ILE A 185 -71.84 -42.58 25.57
CA ILE A 185 -70.50 -42.46 26.18
C ILE A 185 -69.59 -43.59 25.68
N TRP A 186 -70.11 -44.81 25.57
CA TRP A 186 -69.36 -45.95 25.03
C TRP A 186 -68.99 -45.79 23.54
N GLU A 187 -69.92 -45.32 22.71
CA GLU A 187 -69.67 -45.01 21.30
C GLU A 187 -68.61 -43.91 21.16
N ASP A 188 -68.72 -42.83 21.94
CA ASP A 188 -67.73 -41.74 21.98
C ASP A 188 -66.35 -42.25 22.44
N CYS A 189 -66.28 -43.06 23.50
CA CYS A 189 -65.03 -43.69 23.94
C CYS A 189 -64.37 -44.52 22.83
N ASN A 190 -65.14 -45.39 22.16
CA ASN A 190 -64.60 -46.18 21.06
C ASN A 190 -64.11 -45.31 19.90
N GLN A 191 -64.80 -44.21 19.59
CA GLN A 191 -64.37 -43.27 18.57
C GLN A 191 -62.99 -42.67 18.90
N TYR A 192 -62.76 -42.23 20.14
CA TYR A 192 -61.47 -41.67 20.53
C TYR A 192 -60.36 -42.71 20.67
N ILE A 193 -60.68 -43.94 21.09
CA ILE A 193 -59.71 -45.06 21.16
C ILE A 193 -59.22 -45.43 19.75
N GLN A 194 -60.12 -45.46 18.77
CA GLN A 194 -59.77 -45.83 17.40
C GLN A 194 -59.04 -44.71 16.64
N LYS A 195 -59.12 -43.47 17.11
CA LYS A 195 -58.52 -42.33 16.40
C LYS A 195 -57.00 -42.34 16.60
N PRO A 196 -56.20 -42.51 15.53
CA PRO A 196 -54.75 -42.57 15.66
C PRO A 196 -54.19 -41.22 16.12
N ILE A 197 -53.24 -41.26 17.05
CA ILE A 197 -52.49 -40.08 17.52
C ILE A 197 -51.13 -40.10 16.82
N GLN A 198 -50.76 -38.97 16.21
CA GLN A 198 -49.41 -38.81 15.67
C GLN A 198 -48.42 -38.72 16.84
N THR A 199 -47.55 -39.71 16.96
CA THR A 199 -46.54 -39.80 18.03
C THR A 199 -45.20 -39.17 17.63
N GLN A 200 -44.96 -39.00 16.33
CA GLN A 200 -43.73 -38.46 15.79
C GLN A 200 -43.91 -36.98 15.47
N ILE A 201 -43.04 -36.15 16.06
CA ILE A 201 -42.94 -34.73 15.73
C ILE A 201 -41.95 -34.60 14.57
N ASN A 202 -42.43 -34.18 13.40
CA ASN A 202 -41.65 -34.12 12.15
C ASN A 202 -40.90 -32.78 11.96
N VAL A 203 -40.76 -31.98 13.01
CA VAL A 203 -40.14 -30.65 12.95
C VAL A 203 -38.93 -30.65 13.87
N TYR A 204 -37.74 -30.41 13.31
CA TYR A 204 -36.49 -30.40 14.08
C TYR A 204 -35.77 -29.05 13.97
N PRO A 205 -34.97 -28.67 15.00
CA PRO A 205 -34.14 -27.47 14.94
C PRO A 205 -33.15 -27.50 13.77
N TYR A 206 -32.71 -28.69 13.36
CA TYR A 206 -31.68 -28.86 12.32
C TYR A 206 -32.17 -28.56 10.91
N ASP A 207 -33.48 -28.58 10.64
CA ASP A 207 -34.02 -28.19 9.33
C ASP A 207 -34.21 -26.67 9.20
N LEU A 208 -33.70 -25.86 10.14
CA LEU A 208 -33.59 -24.42 9.95
C LEU A 208 -32.44 -24.12 8.97
N PRO A 209 -32.57 -23.10 8.10
CA PRO A 209 -31.54 -22.78 7.14
C PRO A 209 -30.23 -22.38 7.85
N LYS A 210 -29.11 -22.92 7.37
CA LYS A 210 -27.76 -22.66 7.91
C LYS A 210 -26.87 -21.98 6.89
N GLU A 211 -27.45 -21.06 6.13
CA GLU A 211 -26.81 -20.38 5.00
C GLU A 211 -25.44 -19.77 5.36
N PHE A 212 -25.30 -19.21 6.56
CA PHE A 212 -24.00 -18.67 7.00
C PHE A 212 -22.90 -19.74 7.14
N GLN A 213 -23.25 -20.96 7.57
CA GLN A 213 -22.31 -22.08 7.63
C GLN A 213 -21.96 -22.59 6.22
N GLU A 214 -22.93 -22.59 5.32
CA GLU A 214 -22.75 -22.95 3.90
C GLU A 214 -21.82 -21.97 3.20
N ILE A 215 -22.03 -20.66 3.38
CA ILE A 215 -21.14 -19.60 2.86
C ILE A 215 -19.72 -19.79 3.41
N LYS A 216 -19.56 -20.05 4.71
CA LYS A 216 -18.24 -20.35 5.29
C LYS A 216 -17.57 -21.57 4.69
N ALA A 217 -18.34 -22.63 4.39
CA ALA A 217 -17.80 -23.83 3.76
C ALA A 217 -17.37 -23.55 2.32
N GLN A 218 -18.16 -22.78 1.57
CA GLN A 218 -17.82 -22.36 0.21
C GLN A 218 -16.57 -21.48 0.18
N LEU A 219 -16.43 -20.52 1.09
CA LEU A 219 -15.22 -19.70 1.20
C LEU A 219 -13.97 -20.55 1.44
N LYS A 220 -14.03 -21.54 2.33
CA LYS A 220 -12.92 -22.47 2.54
C LYS A 220 -12.59 -23.30 1.29
N GLN A 221 -13.59 -23.64 0.50
CA GLN A 221 -13.38 -24.36 -0.77
C GLN A 221 -12.71 -23.45 -1.81
N ILE A 222 -13.09 -22.17 -1.86
CA ILE A 222 -12.46 -21.17 -2.72
C ILE A 222 -10.98 -21.01 -2.32
N ASP A 223 -10.68 -20.85 -1.03
CA ASP A 223 -9.30 -20.75 -0.54
C ASP A 223 -8.44 -21.96 -0.96
N ALA A 224 -9.01 -23.17 -0.89
CA ALA A 224 -8.34 -24.39 -1.34
C ALA A 224 -8.13 -24.42 -2.87
N ASN A 225 -9.10 -23.93 -3.64
CA ASN A 225 -8.97 -23.84 -5.09
C ASN A 225 -7.91 -22.80 -5.51
N ASP A 226 -7.85 -21.65 -4.83
CA ASP A 226 -6.85 -20.62 -5.08
C ASP A 226 -5.44 -21.14 -4.78
N ALA A 227 -5.27 -21.91 -3.71
CA ALA A 227 -4.01 -22.59 -3.43
C ALA A 227 -3.60 -23.57 -4.55
N LEU A 228 -4.56 -24.31 -5.11
CA LEU A 228 -4.29 -25.22 -6.25
C LEU A 228 -3.96 -24.45 -7.53
N ILE A 229 -4.59 -23.31 -7.78
CA ILE A 229 -4.29 -22.46 -8.94
C ILE A 229 -2.87 -21.91 -8.82
N ASN A 230 -2.51 -21.35 -7.67
CA ASN A 230 -1.15 -20.83 -7.42
C ASN A 230 -0.09 -21.93 -7.62
N LEU A 231 -0.35 -23.15 -7.13
CA LEU A 231 0.55 -24.28 -7.33
C LEU A 231 0.66 -24.66 -8.81
N LYS A 232 -0.45 -24.64 -9.56
CA LYS A 232 -0.41 -24.88 -11.01
C LYS A 232 0.40 -23.81 -11.74
N ASP A 233 0.23 -22.55 -11.38
CA ASP A 233 0.98 -21.43 -11.98
C ASP A 233 2.48 -21.54 -11.70
N GLU A 234 2.87 -21.93 -10.48
CA GLU A 234 4.27 -22.21 -10.13
C GLU A 234 4.85 -23.36 -10.98
N ILE A 235 4.09 -24.44 -11.19
CA ILE A 235 4.51 -25.56 -12.03
C ILE A 235 4.65 -25.11 -13.48
N ILE A 236 3.67 -24.37 -14.02
CA ILE A 236 3.72 -23.84 -15.38
C ILE A 236 4.96 -22.97 -15.56
N TRP A 237 5.24 -22.08 -14.60
CA TRP A 237 6.41 -21.21 -14.66
C TRP A 237 7.72 -22.00 -14.65
N LYS A 238 7.82 -23.02 -13.78
CA LYS A 238 8.98 -23.94 -13.76
C LYS A 238 9.16 -24.67 -15.10
N LEU A 239 8.08 -25.17 -15.69
CA LEU A 239 8.13 -25.85 -16.99
C LEU A 239 8.53 -24.91 -18.12
N ILE A 240 8.06 -23.66 -18.11
CA ILE A 240 8.48 -22.63 -19.06
C ILE A 240 9.98 -22.33 -18.89
N GLN A 241 10.45 -22.19 -17.66
CA GLN A 241 11.87 -21.96 -17.37
C GLN A 241 12.73 -23.13 -17.86
N GLU A 242 12.37 -24.37 -17.53
CA GLU A 242 13.07 -25.58 -18.02
C GLU A 242 13.04 -25.68 -19.55
N GLY A 243 11.94 -25.28 -20.19
CA GLY A 243 11.83 -25.19 -21.65
C GLY A 243 12.83 -24.20 -22.25
N ASN A 244 12.89 -22.98 -21.71
CA ASN A 244 13.80 -21.93 -22.13
C ASN A 244 15.28 -22.30 -21.87
N GLU A 245 15.57 -22.98 -20.76
CA GLU A 245 16.91 -23.49 -20.45
C GLU A 245 17.34 -24.55 -21.46
N LYS A 246 16.44 -25.47 -21.86
CA LYS A 246 16.73 -26.47 -22.89
C LYS A 246 16.92 -25.85 -24.27
N GLU A 247 16.13 -24.84 -24.64
CA GLU A 247 16.30 -24.11 -25.91
C GLU A 247 17.60 -23.31 -25.94
N SER A 248 17.96 -22.65 -24.83
CA SER A 248 19.24 -21.95 -24.74
C SER A 248 20.42 -22.93 -24.80
N PHE A 249 20.33 -24.09 -24.14
CA PHE A 249 21.35 -25.13 -24.24
C PHE A 249 21.50 -25.68 -25.68
N LYS A 250 20.39 -25.93 -26.38
CA LYS A 250 20.42 -26.36 -27.79
C LYS A 250 21.05 -25.32 -28.70
N SER A 251 20.70 -24.04 -28.55
CA SER A 251 21.29 -22.98 -29.38
C SER A 251 22.79 -22.79 -29.12
N VAL A 252 23.25 -22.99 -27.88
CA VAL A 252 24.70 -23.01 -27.57
C VAL A 252 25.39 -24.22 -28.21
N GLN A 253 24.81 -25.41 -28.15
CA GLN A 253 25.37 -26.59 -28.81
C GLN A 253 25.44 -26.43 -30.34
N GLU A 254 24.39 -25.92 -30.96
CA GLU A 254 24.37 -25.64 -32.41
C GLU A 254 25.43 -24.59 -32.79
N PHE A 255 25.63 -23.57 -31.95
CA PHE A 255 26.68 -22.58 -32.15
C PHE A 255 28.08 -23.17 -32.00
N GLU A 256 28.31 -24.04 -31.02
CA GLU A 256 29.59 -24.77 -30.85
C GLU A 256 29.89 -25.68 -32.04
N GLU A 257 28.89 -26.39 -32.57
CA GLU A 257 29.05 -27.20 -33.78
C GLU A 257 29.42 -26.35 -34.99
N GLN A 258 28.76 -25.20 -35.17
CA GLN A 258 29.11 -24.25 -36.24
C GLN A 258 30.54 -23.70 -36.08
N MET A 259 30.92 -23.29 -34.88
CA MET A 259 32.27 -22.79 -34.58
C MET A 259 33.33 -23.87 -34.83
N ASN A 260 33.05 -25.12 -34.44
CA ASN A 260 33.96 -26.24 -34.68
C ASN A 260 34.11 -26.54 -36.18
N ASN A 261 33.02 -26.46 -36.94
CA ASN A 261 33.05 -26.61 -38.40
C ASN A 261 33.89 -25.51 -39.04
N GLU A 262 33.71 -24.25 -38.63
CA GLU A 262 34.55 -23.14 -39.08
C GLU A 262 36.03 -23.40 -38.74
N ILE A 263 36.37 -23.72 -37.49
CA ILE A 263 37.76 -24.02 -37.11
C ILE A 263 38.37 -25.12 -37.98
N GLN A 264 37.62 -26.17 -38.30
CA GLN A 264 38.08 -27.22 -39.21
C GLN A 264 38.33 -26.71 -40.63
N GLU A 265 37.47 -25.84 -41.15
CA GLU A 265 37.69 -25.20 -42.45
C GLU A 265 38.93 -24.32 -42.45
N TRP A 266 39.15 -23.55 -41.39
CA TRP A 266 40.34 -22.73 -41.23
C TRP A 266 41.61 -23.57 -41.13
N ALA A 267 41.56 -24.70 -40.42
CA ALA A 267 42.65 -25.67 -40.36
C ALA A 267 42.98 -26.22 -41.76
N LYS A 268 41.97 -26.64 -42.53
CA LYS A 268 42.14 -27.10 -43.93
C LYS A 268 42.75 -26.01 -44.81
N LEU A 269 42.28 -24.77 -44.70
CA LEU A 269 42.84 -23.65 -45.46
C LEU A 269 44.29 -23.38 -45.07
N ALA A 270 44.61 -23.43 -43.78
CA ALA A 270 45.97 -23.28 -43.28
C ALA A 270 46.90 -24.39 -43.79
N GLU A 271 46.44 -25.64 -43.82
CA GLU A 271 47.16 -26.77 -44.43
C GLU A 271 47.43 -26.52 -45.91
N VAL A 272 46.41 -26.16 -46.69
CA VAL A 272 46.55 -25.83 -48.12
C VAL A 272 47.54 -24.68 -48.35
N GLN A 273 47.50 -23.65 -47.51
CA GLN A 273 48.46 -22.54 -47.61
C GLN A 273 49.86 -22.96 -47.19
N THR A 274 49.99 -23.83 -46.19
CA THR A 274 51.28 -24.40 -45.77
C THR A 274 51.89 -25.22 -46.91
N GLU A 275 51.10 -26.06 -47.60
CA GLU A 275 51.54 -26.80 -48.79
C GLU A 275 51.95 -25.86 -49.93
N LYS A 276 51.20 -24.78 -50.17
CA LYS A 276 51.58 -23.76 -51.16
C LYS A 276 52.89 -23.08 -50.78
N LEU A 277 53.08 -22.71 -49.51
CA LEU A 277 54.32 -22.12 -49.02
C LEU A 277 55.51 -23.08 -49.11
N GLN A 278 55.30 -24.38 -48.87
CA GLN A 278 56.33 -25.40 -49.09
C GLN A 278 56.83 -25.41 -50.55
N LYS A 279 55.96 -25.16 -51.55
CA LYS A 279 56.40 -25.04 -52.95
C LYS A 279 57.32 -23.85 -53.20
N PHE A 280 57.22 -22.81 -52.37
CA PHE A 280 58.09 -21.63 -52.43
C PHE A 280 59.26 -21.70 -51.45
N GLN A 281 59.42 -22.80 -50.70
CA GLN A 281 60.65 -23.05 -49.96
C GLN A 281 61.77 -23.30 -50.96
N LEU A 282 62.53 -22.24 -51.21
CA LEU A 282 63.73 -22.32 -52.01
C LEU A 282 64.76 -23.11 -51.22
N VAL A 283 65.22 -24.22 -51.79
CA VAL A 283 66.27 -25.05 -51.21
C VAL A 283 67.52 -24.86 -52.05
N CYS A 284 68.68 -24.78 -51.42
CA CYS A 284 69.93 -24.71 -52.17
C CYS A 284 70.15 -26.04 -52.91
N SER A 285 70.21 -26.00 -54.25
CA SER A 285 70.38 -27.20 -55.09
C SER A 285 71.64 -28.02 -54.82
N PHE A 286 72.65 -27.43 -54.16
CA PHE A 286 73.91 -28.10 -53.85
C PHE A 286 73.89 -28.79 -52.49
N CYS A 287 73.39 -28.13 -51.43
CA CYS A 287 73.46 -28.68 -50.07
C CYS A 287 72.09 -29.04 -49.47
N ASN A 288 71.00 -28.85 -50.22
CA ASN A 288 69.62 -29.09 -49.79
C ASN A 288 69.21 -28.39 -48.48
N LYS A 289 69.88 -27.30 -48.10
CA LYS A 289 69.45 -26.44 -46.98
C LYS A 289 68.44 -25.40 -47.45
N ASN A 290 67.40 -25.16 -46.63
CA ASN A 290 66.42 -24.12 -46.88
C ASN A 290 67.07 -22.73 -46.92
N LEU A 291 66.72 -21.96 -47.94
CA LEU A 291 67.14 -20.59 -48.16
C LEU A 291 66.23 -19.66 -47.36
N GLU A 292 66.64 -19.36 -46.14
CA GLU A 292 66.09 -18.34 -45.27
C GLU A 292 66.77 -16.99 -45.53
N GLU A 293 66.15 -15.88 -45.15
CA GLU A 293 66.68 -14.52 -45.37
C GLU A 293 68.13 -14.34 -44.84
N LYS A 294 68.51 -15.08 -43.81
CA LYS A 294 69.85 -15.04 -43.19
C LYS A 294 70.93 -15.81 -43.96
N ASN A 295 70.55 -16.72 -44.84
CA ASN A 295 71.48 -17.61 -45.55
C ASN A 295 71.32 -17.55 -47.08
N VAL A 296 70.25 -16.93 -47.58
CA VAL A 296 70.14 -16.40 -48.95
C VAL A 296 71.37 -15.53 -49.23
N ASN A 297 72.07 -15.82 -50.33
CA ASN A 297 73.33 -15.21 -50.77
C ASN A 297 74.59 -15.52 -49.95
N LYS A 298 74.54 -16.38 -48.93
CA LYS A 298 75.78 -16.91 -48.31
C LYS A 298 76.39 -18.01 -49.18
N SER A 299 77.72 -18.06 -49.23
CA SER A 299 78.44 -19.09 -49.97
C SER A 299 78.07 -20.48 -49.46
N CYS A 300 77.55 -21.32 -50.37
CA CYS A 300 77.25 -22.71 -50.05
C CYS A 300 78.56 -23.49 -49.87
N SER A 301 78.70 -24.20 -48.75
CA SER A 301 79.91 -24.96 -48.42
C SER A 301 80.27 -26.05 -49.43
N GLU A 302 79.30 -26.50 -50.23
CA GLU A 302 79.50 -27.50 -51.28
C GLU A 302 79.65 -26.87 -52.69
N ASN A 303 79.28 -25.60 -52.87
CA ASN A 303 79.47 -24.89 -54.13
C ASN A 303 80.89 -24.30 -54.21
N LYS A 304 81.87 -25.16 -54.52
CA LYS A 304 83.30 -24.81 -54.52
C LYS A 304 83.79 -24.03 -55.76
N ASN A 305 82.91 -23.69 -56.70
CA ASN A 305 83.24 -22.80 -57.82
C ASN A 305 82.42 -21.51 -57.74
N PRO A 306 83.01 -20.38 -57.30
CA PRO A 306 82.33 -19.10 -57.43
C PRO A 306 82.12 -18.81 -58.92
N TYR A 307 80.87 -18.57 -59.30
CA TYR A 307 80.47 -18.16 -60.63
C TYR A 307 81.30 -16.94 -61.07
N ASN A 308 82.13 -17.12 -62.09
CA ASN A 308 82.95 -16.06 -62.68
C ASN A 308 82.17 -15.48 -63.87
N PRO A 309 81.61 -14.25 -63.80
CA PRO A 309 80.73 -13.70 -64.83
C PRO A 309 81.48 -13.21 -66.09
N SER A 310 82.55 -13.90 -66.48
CA SER A 310 83.32 -13.66 -67.71
C SER A 310 83.37 -14.91 -68.59
N CYS A 311 82.23 -15.59 -68.72
CA CYS A 311 81.92 -16.57 -69.76
C CYS A 311 80.39 -16.65 -69.90
N ASN A 312 79.87 -15.77 -70.77
CA ASN A 312 78.49 -15.60 -71.27
C ASN A 312 77.33 -15.51 -70.26
#